data_AF-A0A4Y2CQB1-F1
#
_entry.id   AF-A0A4Y2CQB1-F1
#
_cell.length_a   1.000
_cell.length_b   1.000
_cell.length_c   1.000
_cell.angle_alpha   90.00
_cell.angle_beta   90.00
_cell.angle_gamma   90.00
#
_symmetry.space_group_name_H-M   'P 1'
#
loop_
_entity.id
_entity.type
_entity.pdbx_description
1 polymer ?
#
loop_
_entity_poly.entity_id
_entity_poly.type
_entity_poly.pdbx_seq_one_letter_code
_entity_poly.pdbx_strand_id
1 'polypeptide(L)'
;MVEKSPICLKSELDLFSGLPIQLAIDNSSLAQIHLISYLTDKSPIEFLISGNGEHYLDLAQTILHLQVKIVKRAANAALMDTDHVAPISYILNTMFSQFSIFLNDKKIASQSNYSYRAFMESLLFSSKSNQDSLQSSALFYKDTAAEHDNVAGASANNGFIARKNICKLSKTADLVGILHFDLGSQPKLLINGVDVKIKLERHKDTFSLMSSADNFKLAIETASLFIRKINVAPSIVLAHEKALERGVIKMPIRRSEVRSFALSNGLQSSTIANAFIGQIPTCLILGLV
;
A
#
# COMPACT_ATOMS: atom_id res chain seq x y z
N MET A 1 7.50 -32.51 7.34
CA MET A 1 7.56 -33.02 5.96
C MET A 1 8.31 -32.01 5.11
N VAL A 2 9.49 -32.37 4.59
CA VAL A 2 10.20 -31.55 3.61
C VAL A 2 9.45 -31.74 2.29
N GLU A 3 8.63 -30.76 1.92
CA GLU A 3 7.98 -30.77 0.60
C GLU A 3 9.06 -30.65 -0.47
N LYS A 4 9.22 -31.71 -1.29
CA LYS A 4 10.11 -31.68 -2.46
C LYS A 4 9.56 -30.65 -3.45
N SER A 5 10.15 -29.46 -3.46
CA SER A 5 9.91 -28.50 -4.55
C SER A 5 10.41 -29.10 -5.86
N PRO A 6 9.67 -28.95 -6.98
CA PRO A 6 10.13 -29.46 -8.26
C PRO A 6 11.41 -28.75 -8.71
N ILE A 7 12.32 -29.51 -9.34
CA ILE A 7 13.54 -28.96 -9.94
C ILE A 7 13.12 -28.15 -11.17
N CYS A 8 13.62 -26.92 -11.29
CA CYS A 8 13.29 -25.99 -12.37
C CYS A 8 14.55 -25.74 -13.23
N LEU A 9 14.40 -25.77 -14.57
CA LEU A 9 15.44 -25.31 -15.50
C LEU A 9 15.45 -23.78 -15.51
N LYS A 10 16.65 -23.19 -15.44
CA LYS A 10 16.81 -21.74 -15.55
C LYS A 10 16.45 -21.30 -16.98
N SER A 11 15.53 -20.35 -17.12
CA SER A 11 14.98 -19.90 -18.41
C SER A 11 16.04 -19.50 -19.43
N GLU A 12 17.14 -18.90 -18.99
CA GLU A 12 18.25 -18.44 -19.83
C GLU A 12 19.06 -19.60 -20.43
N LEU A 13 18.87 -20.83 -19.93
CA LEU A 13 19.48 -22.04 -20.47
C LEU A 13 18.56 -22.76 -21.47
N ASP A 14 17.31 -22.31 -21.63
CA ASP A 14 16.34 -22.88 -22.58
C ASP A 14 16.50 -22.26 -23.97
N LEU A 15 17.69 -22.44 -24.56
CA LEU A 15 18.14 -21.74 -25.77
C LEU A 15 17.44 -22.19 -27.07
N PHE A 16 16.70 -23.29 -27.04
CA PHE A 16 16.11 -23.92 -28.22
C PHE A 16 14.58 -23.93 -28.21
N SER A 17 13.93 -23.46 -27.13
CA SER A 17 12.48 -23.37 -27.10
C SER A 17 11.99 -22.19 -27.95
N GLY A 18 10.90 -22.41 -28.68
CA GLY A 18 10.19 -21.33 -29.34
C GLY A 18 9.54 -20.40 -28.31
N LEU A 19 9.33 -19.14 -28.68
CA LEU A 19 8.62 -18.19 -27.81
C LEU A 19 7.18 -18.68 -27.59
N PRO A 20 6.76 -18.98 -26.35
CA PRO A 20 5.40 -19.40 -26.07
C PRO A 20 4.42 -18.25 -26.29
N ILE A 21 3.23 -18.59 -26.80
CA ILE A 21 2.10 -17.64 -26.90
C ILE A 21 1.11 -17.88 -25.75
N GLN A 22 0.60 -16.79 -25.17
CA GLN A 22 -0.38 -16.87 -24.08
C GLN A 22 -1.80 -16.98 -24.66
N LEU A 23 -2.48 -18.10 -24.36
CA LEU A 23 -3.87 -18.37 -24.73
C LEU A 23 -4.78 -18.59 -23.51
N ALA A 24 -4.24 -18.54 -22.29
CA ALA A 24 -5.00 -18.83 -21.07
C ALA A 24 -5.79 -17.63 -20.52
N ILE A 25 -5.49 -16.41 -20.96
CA ILE A 25 -6.19 -15.18 -20.57
C ILE A 25 -6.86 -14.61 -21.80
N ASP A 26 -8.19 -14.54 -21.79
CA ASP A 26 -8.98 -14.04 -22.91
C ASP A 26 -9.02 -12.50 -22.91
N ASN A 27 -9.25 -11.90 -21.75
CA ASN A 27 -9.25 -10.45 -21.57
C ASN A 27 -9.03 -10.06 -20.09
N SER A 28 -8.88 -8.76 -19.84
CA SER A 28 -8.85 -8.22 -18.47
C SER A 28 -9.43 -6.80 -18.42
N SER A 29 -10.03 -6.43 -17.29
CA SER A 29 -10.61 -5.11 -17.06
C SER A 29 -10.34 -4.64 -15.63
N LEU A 30 -10.37 -3.31 -15.42
CA LEU A 30 -10.32 -2.73 -14.07
C LEU A 30 -11.75 -2.53 -13.57
N ALA A 31 -12.07 -3.12 -12.42
CA ALA A 31 -13.35 -2.92 -11.74
C ALA A 31 -13.18 -1.93 -10.59
N GLN A 32 -14.05 -0.93 -10.54
CA GLN A 32 -14.13 -0.02 -9.40
C GLN A 32 -14.95 -0.66 -8.28
N ILE A 33 -14.42 -0.61 -7.07
CA ILE A 33 -15.00 -1.14 -5.84
C ILE A 33 -15.20 0.04 -4.89
N HIS A 34 -16.43 0.18 -4.41
CA HIS A 34 -16.79 1.22 -3.45
C HIS A 34 -16.65 0.71 -2.01
N LEU A 35 -16.61 1.66 -1.08
CA LEU A 35 -16.61 1.38 0.35
C LEU A 35 -17.85 0.60 0.78
N ILE A 36 -17.69 -0.26 1.77
CA ILE A 36 -18.82 -0.95 2.43
C ILE A 36 -19.55 0.00 3.40
N SER A 37 -18.82 0.95 3.97
CA SER A 37 -19.31 1.87 5.01
C SER A 37 -19.05 3.33 4.65
N TYR A 38 -19.84 4.23 5.26
CA TYR A 38 -19.65 5.66 5.10
C TYR A 38 -18.31 6.11 5.72
N LEU A 39 -17.65 7.06 5.07
CA LEU A 39 -16.43 7.68 5.57
C LEU A 39 -16.72 8.46 6.85
N THR A 40 -15.93 8.21 7.90
CA THR A 40 -15.89 9.06 9.09
C THR A 40 -14.44 9.40 9.43
N ASP A 41 -14.25 10.42 10.27
CA ASP A 41 -12.91 10.89 10.64
C ASP A 41 -12.03 9.82 11.32
N LYS A 42 -12.65 8.81 11.95
CA LYS A 42 -11.95 7.80 12.75
C LYS A 42 -12.20 6.35 12.31
N SER A 43 -13.17 6.10 11.43
CA SER A 43 -13.46 4.74 10.99
C SER A 43 -12.41 4.23 10.00
N PRO A 44 -12.13 2.93 10.02
CA PRO A 44 -11.37 2.30 8.96
C PRO A 44 -12.10 2.42 7.61
N ILE A 45 -11.30 2.42 6.55
CA ILE A 45 -11.75 2.27 5.17
C ILE A 45 -11.80 0.77 4.87
N GLU A 46 -12.97 0.29 4.43
CA GLU A 46 -13.19 -1.12 4.12
C GLU A 46 -13.76 -1.29 2.71
N PHE A 47 -13.13 -2.16 1.94
CA PHE A 47 -13.58 -2.60 0.62
C PHE A 47 -13.86 -4.10 0.65
N LEU A 48 -14.97 -4.52 0.02
CA LEU A 48 -15.31 -5.93 -0.19
C LEU A 48 -15.41 -6.19 -1.69
N ILE A 49 -14.55 -7.06 -2.19
CA ILE A 49 -14.61 -7.60 -3.54
C ILE A 49 -15.28 -8.96 -3.43
N SER A 50 -16.51 -9.07 -3.93
CA SER A 50 -17.22 -10.34 -3.95
C SER A 50 -16.58 -11.33 -4.94
N GLY A 51 -16.38 -12.55 -4.49
CA GLY A 51 -15.94 -13.71 -5.25
C GLY A 51 -17.05 -14.42 -6.02
N ASN A 52 -18.28 -13.88 -6.04
CA ASN A 52 -19.42 -14.47 -6.77
C ASN A 52 -19.39 -14.18 -8.29
N GLY A 53 -18.24 -13.78 -8.85
CA GLY A 53 -18.08 -13.49 -10.27
C GLY A 53 -17.69 -14.73 -11.07
N GLU A 54 -17.16 -14.53 -12.28
CA GLU A 54 -16.46 -15.55 -13.07
C GLU A 54 -14.96 -15.22 -13.22
N HIS A 55 -14.56 -14.05 -12.74
CA HIS A 55 -13.23 -13.50 -12.98
C HIS A 55 -12.23 -13.90 -11.91
N TYR A 56 -10.99 -14.08 -12.34
CA TYR A 56 -9.87 -14.17 -11.43
C TYR A 56 -9.42 -12.75 -11.05
N LEU A 57 -8.80 -12.60 -9.89
CA LEU A 57 -8.33 -11.30 -9.39
C LEU A 57 -6.80 -11.23 -9.47
N ASP A 58 -6.30 -10.17 -10.09
CA ASP A 58 -4.89 -9.80 -10.04
C ASP A 58 -4.67 -8.82 -8.88
N LEU A 59 -4.24 -9.37 -7.73
CA LEU A 59 -4.00 -8.61 -6.52
C LEU A 59 -2.80 -7.66 -6.63
N ALA A 60 -1.87 -7.91 -7.56
CA ALA A 60 -0.73 -7.03 -7.78
C ALA A 60 -1.16 -5.70 -8.40
N GLN A 61 -2.26 -5.69 -9.15
CA GLN A 61 -2.88 -4.50 -9.71
C GLN A 61 -4.08 -4.04 -8.88
N THR A 62 -3.85 -3.89 -7.57
CA THR A 62 -4.79 -3.26 -6.63
C THR A 62 -4.42 -1.79 -6.45
N ILE A 63 -5.23 -0.90 -6.98
CA ILE A 63 -4.99 0.55 -7.02
C ILE A 63 -6.00 1.24 -6.09
N LEU A 64 -5.51 1.99 -5.12
CA LEU A 64 -6.32 2.85 -4.28
C LEU A 64 -6.44 4.24 -4.93
N HIS A 65 -7.66 4.78 -4.90
CA HIS A 65 -7.95 6.16 -5.26
C HIS A 65 -8.67 6.85 -4.10
N LEU A 66 -8.13 7.99 -3.67
CA LEU A 66 -8.68 8.81 -2.59
C LEU A 66 -8.74 10.26 -3.03
N GLN A 67 -9.84 10.95 -2.70
CA GLN A 67 -9.88 12.40 -2.72
C GLN A 67 -9.80 12.91 -1.29
N VAL A 68 -8.81 13.73 -1.00
CA VAL A 68 -8.55 14.23 0.35
C VAL A 68 -8.40 15.74 0.38
N LYS A 69 -8.77 16.36 1.49
CA LYS A 69 -8.51 17.78 1.75
C LYS A 69 -8.05 18.01 3.18
N ILE A 70 -7.32 19.09 3.39
CA ILE A 70 -6.92 19.53 4.73
C ILE A 70 -7.84 20.68 5.14
N VAL A 71 -8.39 20.60 6.33
CA VAL A 71 -9.26 21.65 6.92
C VAL A 71 -8.83 21.95 8.34
N LYS A 72 -9.25 23.11 8.86
CA LYS A 72 -9.14 23.41 10.28
C LYS A 72 -10.10 22.51 11.05
N ARG A 73 -9.66 21.99 12.20
CA ARG A 73 -10.48 21.21 13.12
C ARG A 73 -11.70 22.01 13.59
N ALA A 74 -11.51 23.31 13.84
CA ALA A 74 -12.59 24.22 14.20
C ALA A 74 -13.55 24.39 13.01
N ALA A 75 -14.78 23.89 13.18
CA ALA A 75 -15.89 24.02 12.23
C ALA A 75 -15.59 23.57 10.78
N ASN A 76 -14.57 22.72 10.57
CA ASN A 76 -14.10 22.33 9.23
C ASN A 76 -13.76 23.54 8.33
N ALA A 77 -13.33 24.65 8.92
CA ALA A 77 -13.04 25.87 8.17
C ALA A 77 -11.91 25.65 7.16
N ALA A 78 -11.99 26.37 6.03
CA ALA A 78 -10.99 26.30 4.99
C ALA A 78 -9.62 26.84 5.47
N LEU A 79 -8.55 26.34 4.86
CA LEU A 79 -7.21 26.88 5.04
C LEU A 79 -7.09 28.26 4.38
N MET A 80 -6.21 29.08 4.93
CA MET A 80 -5.74 30.35 4.39
C MET A 80 -4.31 30.14 3.87
N ASP A 81 -3.80 31.02 3.00
CA ASP A 81 -2.43 30.90 2.48
C ASP A 81 -1.36 30.99 3.59
N THR A 82 -1.70 31.68 4.68
CA THR A 82 -0.89 31.80 5.89
C THR A 82 -0.90 30.56 6.77
N ASP A 83 -1.77 29.57 6.51
CA ASP A 83 -1.74 28.31 7.24
C ASP A 83 -0.57 27.45 6.74
N HIS A 84 0.36 27.14 7.66
CA HIS A 84 1.55 26.34 7.38
C HIS A 84 1.28 24.87 7.71
N VAL A 85 0.61 24.19 6.78
CA VAL A 85 0.30 22.77 6.89
C VAL A 85 0.40 22.09 5.52
N ALA A 86 0.96 20.88 5.52
CA ALA A 86 1.00 19.98 4.37
C ALA A 86 0.89 18.53 4.86
N PRO A 87 0.47 17.59 4.02
CA PRO A 87 0.57 16.18 4.39
C PRO A 87 2.04 15.73 4.45
N ILE A 88 2.32 14.66 5.20
CA ILE A 88 3.61 13.96 5.10
C ILE A 88 3.78 13.36 3.69
N SER A 89 5.02 13.01 3.34
CA SER A 89 5.30 12.41 2.04
C SER A 89 4.54 11.09 1.83
N TYR A 90 4.12 10.86 0.59
CA TYR A 90 3.43 9.64 0.16
C TYR A 90 2.09 9.37 0.87
N ILE A 91 1.33 10.45 1.10
CA ILE A 91 0.18 10.44 2.00
C ILE A 91 -0.88 9.40 1.67
N LEU A 92 -1.06 9.04 0.39
CA LEU A 92 -2.02 8.00 -0.03
C LEU A 92 -1.86 6.72 0.80
N ASN A 93 -0.63 6.31 1.09
CA ASN A 93 -0.34 5.13 1.88
C ASN A 93 0.05 5.46 3.33
N THR A 94 0.80 6.55 3.55
CA THR A 94 1.32 6.88 4.89
C THR A 94 0.25 7.40 5.85
N MET A 95 -0.94 7.77 5.36
CA MET A 95 -2.08 8.10 6.21
C MET A 95 -2.70 6.88 6.93
N PHE A 96 -2.26 5.65 6.63
CA PHE A 96 -2.80 4.43 7.25
C PHE A 96 -1.81 3.79 8.22
N SER A 97 -2.28 3.51 9.44
CA SER A 97 -1.49 2.89 10.51
C SER A 97 -1.41 1.38 10.40
N GLN A 98 -2.46 0.78 9.84
CA GLN A 98 -2.55 -0.65 9.67
C GLN A 98 -3.29 -1.01 8.38
N PHE A 99 -2.76 -2.03 7.71
CA PHE A 99 -3.40 -2.71 6.58
C PHE A 99 -3.80 -4.12 7.02
N SER A 100 -4.97 -4.58 6.61
CA SER A 100 -5.39 -5.98 6.76
C SER A 100 -6.12 -6.47 5.52
N ILE A 101 -5.84 -7.72 5.14
CA ILE A 101 -6.52 -8.41 4.05
C ILE A 101 -7.12 -9.73 4.55
N PHE A 102 -8.36 -9.97 4.17
CA PHE A 102 -9.13 -11.15 4.52
C PHE A 102 -9.54 -11.87 3.24
N LEU A 103 -9.47 -13.20 3.25
CA LEU A 103 -10.02 -14.06 2.21
C LEU A 103 -11.11 -14.93 2.86
N ASN A 104 -12.36 -14.85 2.38
CA ASN A 104 -13.52 -15.54 2.98
C ASN A 104 -13.58 -15.34 4.51
N ASP A 105 -13.56 -14.08 4.96
CA ASP A 105 -13.52 -13.63 6.37
C ASP A 105 -12.31 -14.06 7.21
N LYS A 106 -11.42 -14.90 6.66
CA LYS A 106 -10.18 -15.27 7.32
C LYS A 106 -9.11 -14.21 7.09
N LYS A 107 -8.64 -13.58 8.17
CA LYS A 107 -7.52 -12.64 8.12
C LYS A 107 -6.25 -13.35 7.65
N ILE A 108 -5.78 -13.03 6.45
CA ILE A 108 -4.58 -13.65 5.85
C ILE A 108 -3.33 -12.88 6.25
N ALA A 109 -3.38 -11.56 6.19
CA ALA A 109 -2.29 -10.71 6.63
C ALA A 109 -2.82 -9.47 7.36
N SER A 110 -2.04 -9.01 8.31
CA SER A 110 -2.27 -7.81 9.10
C SER A 110 -0.92 -7.17 9.35
N GLN A 111 -0.76 -5.91 8.99
CA GLN A 111 0.51 -5.20 9.06
C GLN A 111 0.31 -3.92 9.84
N SER A 112 0.75 -3.93 11.10
CA SER A 112 0.92 -2.71 11.89
C SER A 112 2.09 -1.90 11.34
N ASN A 113 2.11 -0.58 11.61
CA ASN A 113 3.13 0.33 11.11
C ASN A 113 3.20 0.34 9.57
N TYR A 114 2.04 0.22 8.93
CA TYR A 114 1.90 0.17 7.47
C TYR A 114 2.51 1.41 6.80
N SER A 115 2.31 2.59 7.39
CA SER A 115 2.86 3.85 6.91
C SER A 115 4.38 3.79 6.69
N TYR A 116 5.14 3.29 7.68
CA TYR A 116 6.58 3.12 7.57
C TYR A 116 6.97 2.10 6.50
N ARG A 117 6.25 0.97 6.42
CA ARG A 117 6.49 -0.04 5.39
C ARG A 117 6.35 0.58 3.99
N ALA A 118 5.19 1.18 3.71
CA ALA A 118 4.87 1.73 2.40
C ALA A 118 5.83 2.85 2.00
N PHE A 119 6.20 3.72 2.95
CA PHE A 119 7.17 4.77 2.72
C PHE A 119 8.56 4.22 2.41
N MET A 120 9.07 3.28 3.22
CA MET A 120 10.39 2.69 3.02
C MET A 120 10.47 1.88 1.71
N GLU A 121 9.44 1.11 1.38
CA GLU A 121 9.38 0.38 0.11
C GLU A 121 9.39 1.35 -1.09
N SER A 122 8.65 2.46 -0.99
CA SER A 122 8.64 3.48 -2.02
C SER A 122 9.96 4.23 -2.14
N LEU A 123 10.61 4.53 -1.01
CA LEU A 123 11.86 5.27 -0.97
C LEU A 123 13.07 4.44 -1.45
N LEU A 124 13.15 3.18 -1.03
CA LEU A 124 14.35 2.34 -1.19
C LEU A 124 14.26 1.36 -2.36
N PHE A 125 13.07 0.86 -2.68
CA PHE A 125 12.88 -0.21 -3.67
C PHE A 125 12.21 0.26 -4.96
N SER A 126 11.92 1.55 -5.09
CA SER A 126 11.43 2.15 -6.35
C SER A 126 12.52 2.92 -7.07
N SER A 127 12.51 2.89 -8.40
CA SER A 127 13.40 3.71 -9.20
C SER A 127 13.09 5.19 -9.03
N LYS A 128 14.09 6.06 -9.27
CA LYS A 128 13.89 7.51 -9.27
C LYS A 128 12.83 7.95 -10.29
N SER A 129 12.80 7.32 -11.46
CA SER A 129 11.76 7.57 -12.47
C SER A 129 10.36 7.27 -11.98
N ASN A 130 10.17 6.17 -11.22
CA ASN A 130 8.88 5.82 -10.63
C ASN A 130 8.49 6.80 -9.51
N GLN A 131 9.47 7.21 -8.69
CA GLN A 131 9.29 8.21 -7.64
C GLN A 131 8.81 9.56 -8.21
N ASP A 132 9.40 9.99 -9.32
CA ASP A 132 9.10 11.29 -9.94
C ASP A 132 7.84 11.29 -10.80
N SER A 133 7.42 10.12 -11.28
CA SER A 133 6.22 9.98 -12.12
C SER A 133 5.06 9.39 -11.31
N LEU A 134 4.93 8.06 -11.26
CA LEU A 134 3.79 7.38 -10.66
C LEU A 134 3.57 7.77 -9.20
N GLN A 135 4.61 7.79 -8.37
CA GLN A 135 4.43 8.06 -6.93
C GLN A 135 4.11 9.53 -6.63
N SER A 136 4.38 10.45 -7.55
CA SER A 136 3.93 11.85 -7.41
C SER A 136 2.41 11.96 -7.36
N SER A 137 1.68 11.04 -8.02
CA SER A 137 0.20 10.95 -7.94
C SER A 137 -0.32 10.50 -6.57
N ALA A 138 0.57 10.03 -5.69
CA ALA A 138 0.31 9.73 -4.29
C ALA A 138 0.99 10.73 -3.33
N LEU A 139 1.42 11.89 -3.84
CA LEU A 139 2.18 12.93 -3.14
C LEU A 139 3.52 12.46 -2.55
N PHE A 140 4.22 11.55 -3.25
CA PHE A 140 5.63 11.27 -2.94
C PHE A 140 6.51 12.43 -3.40
N TYR A 141 6.94 13.25 -2.46
CA TYR A 141 7.96 14.28 -2.68
C TYR A 141 9.03 14.13 -1.60
N LYS A 142 10.30 14.05 -2.00
CA LYS A 142 11.39 13.94 -1.03
C LYS A 142 11.61 15.28 -0.35
N ASP A 143 11.81 15.22 0.95
CA ASP A 143 12.12 16.40 1.74
C ASP A 143 13.58 16.83 1.50
N THR A 144 13.85 18.12 1.65
CA THR A 144 15.23 18.64 1.54
C THR A 144 16.05 18.13 2.72
N ALA A 145 17.26 17.63 2.46
CA ALA A 145 18.16 17.18 3.51
C ALA A 145 18.40 18.30 4.54
N ALA A 146 18.46 17.94 5.83
CA ALA A 146 18.55 18.84 6.98
C ALA A 146 17.36 19.79 7.23
N GLU A 147 16.32 19.78 6.39
CA GLU A 147 15.16 20.69 6.49
C GLU A 147 13.84 19.94 6.71
N HIS A 148 13.89 18.65 7.08
CA HIS A 148 12.70 17.79 7.19
C HIS A 148 11.63 18.36 8.14
N ASP A 149 12.01 18.95 9.27
CA ASP A 149 11.07 19.54 10.23
C ASP A 149 10.70 21.00 9.92
N ASN A 150 11.25 21.59 8.85
CA ASN A 150 11.03 22.99 8.52
C ASN A 150 9.66 23.19 7.86
N VAL A 151 8.65 23.54 8.67
CA VAL A 151 7.27 23.78 8.24
C VAL A 151 6.88 25.27 8.20
N ALA A 152 7.66 26.16 8.82
CA ALA A 152 7.28 27.55 9.07
C ALA A 152 7.76 28.52 7.96
N GLY A 153 7.00 29.60 7.76
CA GLY A 153 7.41 30.71 6.88
C GLY A 153 7.71 30.27 5.44
N ALA A 154 8.82 30.79 4.89
CA ALA A 154 9.41 30.32 3.64
C ALA A 154 10.27 29.07 3.92
N SER A 155 9.62 27.94 4.11
CA SER A 155 10.27 26.64 4.36
C SER A 155 11.35 26.36 3.30
N ALA A 156 12.52 25.86 3.71
CA ALA A 156 13.56 25.37 2.81
C ALA A 156 13.33 23.92 2.35
N ASN A 157 12.27 23.28 2.85
CA ASN A 157 11.88 21.92 2.48
C ASN A 157 11.05 21.94 1.19
N ASN A 158 11.72 21.66 0.06
CA ASN A 158 11.09 21.66 -1.26
C ASN A 158 9.97 20.62 -1.37
N GLY A 159 10.13 19.47 -0.70
CA GLY A 159 9.10 18.43 -0.63
C GLY A 159 7.85 18.90 0.09
N PHE A 160 8.03 19.55 1.24
CA PHE A 160 6.93 20.18 1.97
C PHE A 160 6.24 21.28 1.14
N ILE A 161 6.99 22.16 0.49
CA ILE A 161 6.44 23.23 -0.36
C ILE A 161 5.58 22.64 -1.49
N ALA A 162 6.07 21.61 -2.18
CA ALA A 162 5.33 20.95 -3.25
C ALA A 162 3.99 20.39 -2.75
N ARG A 163 4.02 19.65 -1.62
CA ARG A 163 2.81 19.10 -1.00
C ARG A 163 1.85 20.19 -0.51
N LYS A 164 2.36 21.27 0.11
CA LYS A 164 1.56 22.43 0.55
C LYS A 164 0.84 23.07 -0.62
N ASN A 165 1.54 23.32 -1.74
CA ASN A 165 0.96 23.99 -2.90
C ASN A 165 -0.21 23.22 -3.53
N ILE A 166 -0.21 21.89 -3.42
CA ILE A 166 -1.29 21.05 -3.92
C ILE A 166 -2.54 21.13 -3.02
N CYS A 167 -2.34 21.19 -1.69
CA CYS A 167 -3.42 21.11 -0.70
C CYS A 167 -3.85 22.46 -0.07
N LYS A 168 -3.15 23.57 -0.37
CA LYS A 168 -3.44 24.89 0.21
C LYS A 168 -4.88 25.33 -0.09
N LEU A 169 -5.40 26.25 0.73
CA LEU A 169 -6.77 26.74 0.62
C LEU A 169 -7.85 25.64 0.69
N SER A 170 -7.54 24.52 1.35
CA SER A 170 -8.39 23.33 1.42
C SER A 170 -8.77 22.77 0.05
N LYS A 171 -7.91 22.94 -0.97
CA LYS A 171 -8.09 22.31 -2.27
C LYS A 171 -8.04 20.79 -2.13
N THR A 172 -9.01 20.11 -2.74
CA THR A 172 -9.04 18.65 -2.81
C THR A 172 -7.86 18.15 -3.66
N ALA A 173 -7.06 17.28 -3.06
CA ALA A 173 -6.04 16.51 -3.73
C ALA A 173 -6.61 15.16 -4.15
N ASP A 174 -6.55 14.88 -5.44
CA ASP A 174 -6.91 13.59 -6.03
C ASP A 174 -5.66 12.70 -6.04
N LEU A 175 -5.75 11.56 -5.35
CA LEU A 175 -4.62 10.67 -5.09
C LEU A 175 -4.90 9.29 -5.67
N VAL A 176 -3.92 8.73 -6.37
CA VAL A 176 -4.00 7.37 -6.94
C VAL A 176 -2.68 6.64 -6.77
N GLY A 177 -2.73 5.33 -6.53
CA GLY A 177 -1.51 4.53 -6.38
C GLY A 177 -1.77 3.12 -5.86
N ILE A 178 -0.72 2.31 -5.83
CA ILE A 178 -0.80 0.91 -5.37
C ILE A 178 -0.83 0.81 -3.84
N LEU A 179 -1.37 -0.31 -3.34
CA LEU A 179 -1.25 -0.71 -1.94
C LEU A 179 -0.04 -1.62 -1.72
N HIS A 180 0.58 -1.51 -0.55
CA HIS A 180 1.81 -2.23 -0.20
C HIS A 180 1.54 -3.45 0.68
N PHE A 181 1.26 -4.61 0.09
CA PHE A 181 0.97 -5.82 0.86
C PHE A 181 1.56 -7.09 0.23
N ASP A 182 1.87 -8.08 1.08
CA ASP A 182 2.69 -9.22 0.66
C ASP A 182 1.99 -10.10 -0.39
N LEU A 183 0.65 -10.25 -0.27
CA LEU A 183 -0.14 -11.06 -1.22
C LEU A 183 -0.27 -10.40 -2.61
N GLY A 184 -0.13 -9.08 -2.68
CA GLY A 184 -0.07 -8.34 -3.95
C GLY A 184 1.33 -8.35 -4.58
N SER A 185 2.35 -8.85 -3.86
CA SER A 185 3.74 -8.89 -4.36
C SER A 185 4.09 -10.21 -5.07
N GLN A 186 3.17 -11.17 -5.12
CA GLN A 186 3.37 -12.47 -5.76
C GLN A 186 2.59 -12.56 -7.09
N PRO A 187 3.09 -13.32 -8.09
CA PRO A 187 2.58 -13.25 -9.46
C PRO A 187 1.33 -14.10 -9.75
N LYS A 188 0.86 -14.93 -8.80
CA LYS A 188 -0.30 -15.81 -9.03
C LYS A 188 -1.60 -15.03 -8.85
N LEU A 189 -2.53 -15.26 -9.76
CA LEU A 189 -3.89 -14.75 -9.67
C LEU A 189 -4.65 -15.44 -8.54
N LEU A 190 -5.56 -14.71 -7.91
CA LEU A 190 -6.54 -15.28 -7.01
C LEU A 190 -7.70 -15.83 -7.83
N ILE A 191 -7.98 -17.12 -7.67
CA ILE A 191 -9.08 -17.80 -8.36
C ILE A 191 -10.44 -17.22 -7.94
N ASN A 192 -11.44 -17.45 -8.79
CA ASN A 192 -12.82 -17.13 -8.48
C ASN A 192 -13.33 -17.87 -7.22
N GLY A 193 -14.44 -17.39 -6.62
CA GLY A 193 -15.04 -18.00 -5.42
C GLY A 193 -14.37 -17.61 -4.10
N VAL A 194 -13.51 -16.59 -4.11
CA VAL A 194 -12.86 -16.06 -2.90
C VAL A 194 -13.23 -14.59 -2.72
N ASP A 195 -13.97 -14.30 -1.64
CA ASP A 195 -14.25 -12.93 -1.22
C ASP A 195 -12.97 -12.30 -0.66
N VAL A 196 -12.63 -11.11 -1.16
CA VAL A 196 -11.47 -10.34 -0.69
C VAL A 196 -11.97 -9.12 0.05
N LYS A 197 -11.62 -9.01 1.33
CA LYS A 197 -11.86 -7.79 2.10
C LYS A 197 -10.52 -7.10 2.42
N ILE A 198 -10.43 -5.82 2.07
CA ILE A 198 -9.30 -4.95 2.42
C ILE A 198 -9.76 -3.96 3.47
N LYS A 199 -8.99 -3.84 4.55
CA LYS A 199 -9.24 -2.91 5.67
C LYS A 199 -8.00 -2.04 5.90
N LEU A 200 -8.23 -0.73 5.93
CA LEU A 200 -7.22 0.30 6.14
C LEU A 200 -7.57 1.13 7.37
N GLU A 201 -6.77 1.03 8.42
CA GLU A 201 -6.94 1.82 9.66
C GLU A 201 -6.21 3.17 9.51
N ARG A 202 -6.89 4.28 9.80
CA ARG A 202 -6.30 5.62 9.66
C ARG A 202 -5.26 5.92 10.74
N HIS A 203 -4.24 6.68 10.40
CA HIS A 203 -3.36 7.33 11.37
C HIS A 203 -4.03 8.57 11.98
N LYS A 204 -3.49 9.03 13.10
CA LYS A 204 -3.83 10.34 13.68
C LYS A 204 -3.42 11.44 12.70
N ASP A 205 -4.20 12.52 12.64
CA ASP A 205 -3.84 13.68 11.80
C ASP A 205 -2.47 14.26 12.18
N THR A 206 -2.08 14.21 13.46
CA THR A 206 -0.77 14.66 13.94
C THR A 206 0.40 13.86 13.37
N PHE A 207 0.15 12.64 12.89
CA PHE A 207 1.13 11.83 12.17
C PHE A 207 1.07 12.12 10.67
N SER A 208 -0.14 12.22 10.13
CA SER A 208 -0.39 12.39 8.70
C SER A 208 -0.08 13.80 8.17
N LEU A 209 0.00 14.81 9.04
CA LEU A 209 0.20 16.21 8.69
C LEU A 209 1.47 16.78 9.32
N MET A 210 2.17 17.61 8.56
CA MET A 210 3.30 18.42 9.01
C MET A 210 2.80 19.84 9.28
N SER A 211 2.80 20.25 10.54
CA SER A 211 2.48 21.61 10.96
C SER A 211 3.04 21.89 12.35
N SER A 212 3.30 23.16 12.66
CA SER A 212 3.62 23.61 14.02
C SER A 212 2.39 23.69 14.93
N ALA A 213 1.18 23.61 14.37
CA ALA A 213 -0.08 23.69 15.11
C ALA A 213 -0.92 22.41 14.97
N ASP A 214 -1.59 21.99 16.05
CA ASP A 214 -2.49 20.83 16.08
C ASP A 214 -3.97 21.22 15.89
N ASN A 215 -4.23 22.21 15.03
CA ASN A 215 -5.57 22.69 14.70
C ASN A 215 -6.03 22.25 13.31
N PHE A 216 -5.30 21.37 12.63
CA PHE A 216 -5.62 20.87 11.30
C PHE A 216 -6.03 19.39 11.32
N LYS A 217 -6.85 18.99 10.35
CA LYS A 217 -7.19 17.58 10.12
C LYS A 217 -7.24 17.24 8.64
N LEU A 218 -7.00 15.97 8.34
CA LEU A 218 -7.12 15.41 7.00
C LEU A 218 -8.52 14.80 6.84
N ALA A 219 -9.33 15.36 5.94
CA ALA A 219 -10.64 14.83 5.59
C ALA A 219 -10.53 14.01 4.29
N ILE A 220 -11.11 12.81 4.29
CA ILE A 220 -11.25 11.98 3.09
C ILE A 220 -12.66 12.21 2.56
N GLU A 221 -12.77 12.71 1.34
CA GLU A 221 -14.05 13.04 0.70
C GLU A 221 -14.62 11.84 -0.04
N THR A 222 -13.77 11.14 -0.79
CA THR A 222 -14.14 9.92 -1.52
C THR A 222 -13.03 8.89 -1.43
N ALA A 223 -13.42 7.61 -1.47
CA ALA A 223 -12.49 6.50 -1.57
C ALA A 223 -13.05 5.43 -2.51
N SER A 224 -12.20 4.93 -3.40
CA SER A 224 -12.52 3.81 -4.29
C SER A 224 -11.28 2.96 -4.51
N LEU A 225 -11.50 1.66 -4.70
CA LEU A 225 -10.44 0.71 -5.01
C LEU A 225 -10.66 0.19 -6.42
N PHE A 226 -9.63 0.20 -7.25
CA PHE A 226 -9.64 -0.44 -8.56
C PHE A 226 -8.87 -1.74 -8.47
N ILE A 227 -9.48 -2.83 -8.92
CA ILE A 227 -8.85 -4.15 -8.98
C ILE A 227 -8.97 -4.72 -10.38
N ARG A 228 -7.90 -5.34 -10.88
CA ARG A 228 -7.92 -5.99 -12.18
C ARG A 228 -8.60 -7.35 -12.09
N LYS A 229 -9.69 -7.47 -12.85
CA LYS A 229 -10.42 -8.71 -13.10
C LYS A 229 -9.93 -9.33 -14.40
N ILE A 230 -9.73 -10.64 -14.39
CA ILE A 230 -9.17 -11.38 -15.52
C ILE A 230 -10.19 -12.44 -15.94
N ASN A 231 -10.52 -12.43 -17.23
CA ASN A 231 -11.27 -13.52 -17.85
C ASN A 231 -10.28 -14.58 -18.31
N VAL A 232 -10.41 -15.77 -17.72
CA VAL A 232 -9.53 -16.91 -17.96
C VAL A 232 -10.24 -17.88 -18.89
N ALA A 233 -9.50 -18.47 -19.83
CA ALA A 233 -10.06 -19.41 -20.79
C ALA A 233 -10.79 -20.57 -20.06
N PRO A 234 -11.99 -21.00 -20.52
CA PRO A 234 -12.79 -22.01 -19.82
C PRO A 234 -12.07 -23.33 -19.55
N SER A 235 -11.19 -23.75 -20.47
CA SER A 235 -10.37 -24.95 -20.33
C SER A 235 -9.43 -24.90 -19.12
N ILE A 236 -8.92 -23.71 -18.79
CA ILE A 236 -8.03 -23.48 -17.65
C ILE A 236 -8.83 -23.46 -16.35
N VAL A 237 -10.03 -22.87 -16.35
CA VAL A 237 -10.93 -22.88 -15.18
C VAL A 237 -11.29 -24.31 -14.80
N LEU A 238 -11.74 -25.13 -15.75
CA LEU A 238 -12.04 -26.55 -15.53
C LEU A 238 -10.81 -27.34 -15.05
N ALA A 239 -9.63 -27.04 -15.60
CA ALA A 239 -8.39 -27.67 -15.16
C ALA A 239 -8.04 -27.31 -13.70
N HIS A 240 -8.25 -26.06 -13.29
CA HIS A 240 -8.04 -25.64 -11.90
C HIS A 240 -9.06 -26.27 -10.94
N GLU A 241 -10.34 -26.35 -11.31
CA GLU A 241 -11.36 -27.03 -10.52
C GLU A 241 -10.99 -28.49 -10.24
N LYS A 242 -10.59 -29.22 -11.30
CA LYS A 242 -10.14 -30.61 -11.17
C LYS A 242 -8.84 -30.74 -10.36
N ALA A 243 -7.96 -29.75 -10.41
CA ALA A 243 -6.74 -29.74 -9.61
C ALA A 243 -7.03 -29.51 -8.11
N LEU A 244 -8.04 -28.70 -7.78
CA LEU A 244 -8.46 -28.44 -6.41
C LEU A 244 -9.05 -29.68 -5.72
N GLU A 245 -9.62 -30.62 -6.46
CA GLU A 245 -10.05 -31.93 -5.92
C GLU A 245 -8.87 -32.75 -5.35
N ARG A 246 -7.64 -32.48 -5.81
CA ARG A 246 -6.45 -33.29 -5.51
C ARG A 246 -5.44 -32.57 -4.63
N GLY A 247 -5.57 -31.26 -4.45
CA GLY A 247 -4.57 -30.48 -3.74
C GLY A 247 -4.98 -29.03 -3.49
N VAL A 248 -4.06 -28.29 -2.88
CA VAL A 248 -4.29 -26.89 -2.49
C VAL A 248 -3.49 -25.94 -3.36
N ILE A 249 -4.00 -24.73 -3.55
CA ILE A 249 -3.25 -23.64 -4.19
C ILE A 249 -2.17 -23.17 -3.23
N LYS A 250 -0.93 -23.12 -3.73
CA LYS A 250 0.21 -22.56 -3.01
C LYS A 250 0.54 -21.20 -3.57
N MET A 251 0.41 -20.16 -2.75
CA MET A 251 0.83 -18.81 -3.07
C MET A 251 2.12 -18.49 -2.32
N PRO A 252 3.26 -18.28 -3.02
CA PRO A 252 4.49 -17.89 -2.37
C PRO A 252 4.35 -16.45 -1.89
N ILE A 253 4.68 -16.18 -0.63
CA ILE A 253 4.58 -14.85 -0.04
C ILE A 253 5.92 -14.52 0.62
N ARG A 254 6.49 -13.36 0.29
CA ARG A 254 7.61 -12.77 1.03
C ARG A 254 7.03 -11.76 2.01
N ARG A 255 7.26 -11.95 3.30
CA ARG A 255 6.75 -11.06 4.34
C ARG A 255 7.70 -9.90 4.57
N SER A 256 7.17 -8.67 4.57
CA SER A 256 7.85 -7.50 5.13
C SER A 256 7.20 -7.14 6.47
N GLU A 257 7.96 -7.26 7.57
CA GLU A 257 7.52 -6.89 8.92
C GLU A 257 8.23 -5.61 9.39
N VAL A 258 7.46 -4.67 9.93
CA VAL A 258 8.00 -3.46 10.59
C VAL A 258 7.84 -3.60 12.09
N ARG A 259 8.97 -3.49 12.81
CA ARG A 259 9.01 -3.51 14.27
C ARG A 259 9.61 -2.20 14.76
N SER A 260 8.98 -1.60 15.77
CA SER A 260 9.42 -0.35 16.38
C SER A 260 9.91 -0.65 17.79
N PHE A 261 11.06 -0.08 18.14
CA PHE A 261 11.67 -0.22 19.47
C PHE A 261 11.95 1.19 20.01
N ALA A 262 11.53 1.45 21.24
CA ALA A 262 11.83 2.71 21.91
C ALA A 262 13.25 2.65 22.48
N LEU A 263 14.07 3.64 22.13
CA LEU A 263 15.43 3.79 22.64
C LEU A 263 15.52 5.11 23.44
N SER A 264 16.20 5.08 24.59
CA SER A 264 16.46 6.28 25.37
C SER A 264 17.54 7.14 24.72
N ASN A 265 17.41 8.46 24.83
CA ASN A 265 18.42 9.39 24.33
C ASN A 265 19.77 9.20 25.06
N GLY A 266 20.88 9.36 24.34
CA GLY A 266 22.25 9.23 24.86
C GLY A 266 22.80 7.80 24.91
N LEU A 267 22.04 6.80 24.47
CA LEU A 267 22.54 5.42 24.36
C LEU A 267 23.55 5.31 23.21
N GLN A 268 24.76 4.84 23.52
CA GLN A 268 25.80 4.54 22.52
C GLN A 268 25.64 3.14 21.90
N SER A 269 25.06 2.20 22.65
CA SER A 269 24.84 0.83 22.22
C SER A 269 23.57 0.28 22.86
N SER A 270 22.81 -0.49 22.09
CA SER A 270 21.61 -1.18 22.55
C SER A 270 21.53 -2.54 21.88
N THR A 271 21.17 -3.57 22.66
CA THR A 271 20.94 -4.92 22.15
C THR A 271 19.46 -5.23 22.20
N ILE A 272 18.85 -5.44 21.04
CA ILE A 272 17.44 -5.79 20.93
C ILE A 272 17.34 -7.32 20.85
N ALA A 273 17.11 -7.95 22.00
CA ALA A 273 16.90 -9.39 22.07
C ALA A 273 15.59 -9.77 21.33
N ASN A 274 15.61 -10.91 20.63
CA ASN A 274 14.44 -11.46 19.93
C ASN A 274 13.78 -10.48 18.94
N ALA A 275 14.58 -9.65 18.27
CA ALA A 275 14.09 -8.74 17.24
C ALA A 275 13.26 -9.48 16.17
N PHE A 276 13.65 -10.72 15.84
CA PHE A 276 12.91 -11.63 14.96
C PHE A 276 12.80 -13.01 15.62
N ILE A 277 11.65 -13.66 15.47
CA ILE A 277 11.39 -15.01 15.98
C ILE A 277 10.95 -15.89 14.81
N GLY A 278 11.64 -17.02 14.60
CA GLY A 278 11.32 -17.97 13.54
C GLY A 278 11.97 -17.62 12.20
N GLN A 279 11.25 -16.92 11.33
CA GLN A 279 11.74 -16.60 9.99
C GLN A 279 12.88 -15.56 10.05
N ILE A 280 14.02 -15.88 9.45
CA ILE A 280 15.18 -14.98 9.37
C ILE A 280 15.00 -14.08 8.14
N PRO A 281 15.11 -12.75 8.28
CA PRO A 281 14.98 -11.83 7.17
C PRO A 281 16.17 -11.96 6.19
N THR A 282 15.88 -11.86 4.90
CA THR A 282 16.93 -11.78 3.86
C THR A 282 17.46 -10.36 3.66
N CYS A 283 16.77 -9.35 4.18
CA CYS A 283 17.17 -7.95 4.14
C CYS A 283 16.70 -7.27 5.43
N LEU A 284 17.60 -6.52 6.05
CA LEU A 284 17.32 -5.72 7.25
C LEU A 284 17.46 -4.24 6.89
N ILE A 285 16.43 -3.45 7.18
CA ILE A 285 16.48 -1.99 7.07
C ILE A 285 16.30 -1.43 8.47
N LEU A 286 17.19 -0.53 8.87
CA LEU A 286 17.14 0.17 10.15
C LEU A 286 16.81 1.64 9.90
N GLY A 287 15.74 2.12 10.54
CA GLY A 287 15.38 3.53 10.58
C GLY A 287 15.51 4.04 12.00
N LEU A 288 16.17 5.19 12.15
CA LEU A 288 16.22 5.95 13.40
C LEU A 288 15.32 7.16 13.21
N VAL A 289 14.37 7.34 14.13
CA VAL A 289 13.36 8.40 14.15
C VAL A 289 13.50 9.15 15.45
#